data_AF-A0A1Y3BFT7-F1
#
_entry.id   AF-A0A1Y3BFT7-F1
#
_cell.length_a   1.000
_cell.length_b   1.000
_cell.length_c   1.000
_cell.angle_alpha   90.00
_cell.angle_beta   90.00
_cell.angle_gamma   90.00
#
_symmetry.space_group_name_H-M   'P 1'
#
loop_
_entity.id
_entity.type
_entity.pdbx_description
1 polymer ?
#
loop_
_entity_poly.entity_id
_entity_poly.type
_entity_poly.pdbx_seq_one_letter_code
_entity_poly.pdbx_strand_id
1 'polypeptide(L)'
;NQLSAIISRDDQQKTKFTSLQDLVQANNNEQQPITFVVVRNSAIFNYLSRSQDPMAKQIYESIMNNKKKNPEELLVNTANEGVDLVYRNPGYAFLVESTFAEDVIGQNCNLTMIMDVNSLFPRNFAIALARGSPYLERFNQAIRELKARGQVELLRQKYWTKICNKHGQILVDADIDSR
;
A
#
# COMPACT_ATOMS: atom_id res chain seq x y z
N ASN A 1 -5.84 6.49 -5.41
CA ASN A 1 -4.76 5.98 -4.55
C ASN A 1 -5.24 6.05 -3.11
N GLN A 2 -5.01 5.02 -2.31
CA GLN A 2 -5.51 4.94 -0.93
C GLN A 2 -4.59 4.10 -0.06
N LEU A 3 -4.92 3.97 1.24
CA LEU A 3 -4.18 3.09 2.14
C LEU A 3 -4.27 1.63 1.68
N SER A 4 -3.20 0.88 1.90
CA SER A 4 -3.14 -0.55 1.70
C SER A 4 -2.10 -1.15 2.64
N ALA A 5 -2.11 -2.46 2.79
CA ALA A 5 -1.08 -3.21 3.47
C ALA A 5 -0.47 -4.21 2.51
N ILE A 6 0.86 -4.29 2.45
CA ILE A 6 1.57 -5.41 1.85
C ILE A 6 1.73 -6.48 2.94
N ILE A 7 1.37 -7.73 2.62
CA ILE A 7 1.55 -8.91 3.48
C ILE A 7 2.20 -10.04 2.67
N SER A 8 2.70 -11.05 3.37
CA SER A 8 3.12 -12.28 2.69
C SER A 8 1.90 -13.03 2.13
N ARG A 9 2.05 -13.69 0.98
CA ARG A 9 0.98 -14.50 0.37
C ARG A 9 0.59 -15.68 1.26
N ASP A 10 1.54 -16.22 2.01
CA ASP A 10 1.33 -17.30 2.98
C ASP A 10 0.38 -16.86 4.10
N ASP A 11 0.54 -15.64 4.61
CA ASP A 11 -0.38 -15.08 5.61
C ASP A 11 -1.78 -14.96 5.04
N GLN A 12 -1.92 -14.40 3.83
CA GLN A 12 -3.22 -14.26 3.16
C GLN A 12 -3.93 -15.61 2.99
N GLN A 13 -3.21 -16.67 2.61
CA GLN A 13 -3.81 -17.99 2.38
C GLN A 13 -4.26 -18.68 3.67
N LYS A 14 -3.49 -18.53 4.76
CA LYS A 14 -3.79 -19.17 6.05
C LYS A 14 -5.00 -18.56 6.74
N THR A 15 -5.14 -17.24 6.69
CA THR A 15 -6.14 -16.50 7.47
C THR A 15 -7.31 -15.98 6.63
N LYS A 16 -7.17 -15.99 5.30
CA LYS A 16 -8.15 -15.44 4.35
C LYS A 16 -8.47 -13.96 4.58
N PHE A 17 -7.47 -13.16 4.95
CA PHE A 17 -7.65 -11.71 5.06
C PHE A 17 -8.09 -11.12 3.72
N THR A 18 -9.14 -10.31 3.76
CA THR A 18 -9.73 -9.61 2.61
C THR A 18 -9.72 -8.11 2.77
N SER A 19 -9.63 -7.62 4.01
CA SER A 19 -9.75 -6.21 4.35
C SER A 19 -8.76 -5.80 5.44
N LEU A 20 -8.46 -4.50 5.55
CA LEU A 20 -7.63 -3.99 6.66
C LEU A 20 -8.29 -4.22 8.02
N GLN A 21 -9.62 -4.25 8.07
CA GLN A 21 -10.41 -4.53 9.25
C GLN A 21 -10.12 -5.95 9.75
N ASP A 22 -10.00 -6.92 8.84
CA ASP A 22 -9.65 -8.30 9.20
C ASP A 22 -8.27 -8.36 9.87
N LEU A 23 -7.30 -7.60 9.35
CA LEU A 23 -5.94 -7.50 9.94
C LEU A 23 -5.97 -6.88 11.34
N VAL A 24 -6.77 -5.82 11.53
CA VAL A 24 -6.94 -5.18 12.84
C VAL A 24 -7.64 -6.11 13.83
N GLN A 25 -8.66 -6.84 13.39
CA GLN A 25 -9.37 -7.81 14.24
C GLN A 25 -8.49 -9.00 14.64
N ALA A 26 -7.60 -9.46 13.76
CA ALA A 26 -6.63 -10.51 14.07
C ALA A 26 -5.73 -10.15 15.26
N ASN A 27 -5.40 -8.86 15.43
CA ASN A 27 -4.64 -8.40 16.59
C ASN A 27 -5.42 -8.46 17.90
N ASN A 28 -6.75 -8.32 17.86
CA ASN A 28 -7.59 -8.35 19.07
C ASN A 28 -7.82 -9.78 19.57
N ASN A 29 -7.88 -10.76 18.66
CA ASN A 29 -8.24 -12.14 19.00
C ASN A 29 -7.03 -13.01 19.43
N GLU A 30 -5.81 -12.46 19.38
CA GLU A 30 -4.51 -13.10 19.68
C GLU A 30 -4.18 -14.42 18.93
N GLN A 31 -5.13 -14.95 18.16
CA GLN A 31 -4.97 -16.07 17.25
C GLN A 31 -4.39 -15.54 15.93
N GLN A 32 -3.08 -15.69 15.76
CA GLN A 32 -2.31 -15.24 14.59
C GLN A 32 -2.29 -13.71 14.40
N PRO A 33 -1.70 -12.96 15.37
CA PRO A 33 -1.64 -11.50 15.31
C PRO A 33 -0.77 -11.04 14.14
N ILE A 34 -1.19 -9.98 13.46
CA ILE A 34 -0.48 -9.33 12.37
C ILE A 34 0.13 -8.02 12.87
N THR A 35 1.45 -7.95 12.85
CA THR A 35 2.16 -6.77 13.33
C THR A 35 2.24 -5.73 12.21
N PHE A 36 1.62 -4.56 12.43
CA PHE A 36 1.69 -3.46 11.46
C PHE A 36 3.06 -2.78 11.48
N VAL A 37 3.52 -2.39 10.30
CA VAL A 37 4.77 -1.66 10.05
C VAL A 37 4.45 -0.45 9.19
N VAL A 38 5.12 0.67 9.45
CA VAL A 38 4.96 1.90 8.66
C VAL A 38 6.26 2.66 8.60
N VAL A 39 6.49 3.42 7.53
CA VAL A 39 7.66 4.30 7.43
C VAL A 39 7.54 5.42 8.47
N ARG A 40 8.59 5.61 9.27
CA ARG A 40 8.68 6.65 10.28
C ARG A 40 8.47 8.03 9.69
N ASN A 41 7.73 8.89 10.40
CA ASN A 41 7.43 10.27 9.99
C ASN A 41 6.78 10.42 8.61
N SER A 42 6.29 9.32 8.01
CA SER A 42 5.61 9.35 6.72
C SER A 42 4.23 10.01 6.82
N ALA A 43 3.65 10.34 5.66
CA ALA A 43 2.31 10.91 5.61
C ALA A 43 1.25 9.95 6.20
N ILE A 44 1.43 8.64 6.03
CA ILE A 44 0.57 7.60 6.63
C ILE A 44 0.74 7.59 8.14
N PHE A 45 1.97 7.52 8.65
CA PHE A 45 2.23 7.57 10.10
C PHE A 45 1.64 8.83 10.77
N ASN A 46 1.86 10.00 10.16
CA ASN A 46 1.35 11.27 10.66
C ASN A 46 -0.20 11.35 10.60
N TYR A 47 -0.82 10.68 9.65
CA TYR A 47 -2.27 10.58 9.59
C TYR A 47 -2.81 9.67 10.69
N LEU A 48 -2.24 8.47 10.84
CA LEU A 48 -2.65 7.51 11.86
C LEU A 48 -2.57 8.11 13.27
N SER A 49 -1.52 8.87 13.57
CA SER A 49 -1.32 9.50 14.89
C SER A 49 -2.31 10.62 15.22
N ARG A 50 -2.94 11.23 14.21
CA ARG A 50 -3.85 12.39 14.37
C ARG A 50 -5.30 12.07 14.05
N SER A 51 -5.57 10.91 13.45
CA SER A 51 -6.90 10.54 12.99
C SER A 51 -7.85 10.30 14.15
N GLN A 52 -9.12 10.69 13.96
CA GLN A 52 -10.20 10.34 14.88
C GLN A 52 -10.90 9.03 14.51
N ASP A 53 -10.58 8.46 13.36
CA ASP A 53 -11.15 7.20 12.90
C ASP A 53 -10.76 6.04 13.84
N PRO A 54 -11.71 5.21 14.29
CA PRO A 54 -11.43 4.13 15.24
C PRO A 54 -10.41 3.10 14.74
N MET A 55 -10.44 2.75 13.46
CA MET A 55 -9.51 1.77 12.87
C MET A 55 -8.12 2.37 12.75
N ALA A 56 -8.01 3.62 12.31
CA ALA A 56 -6.73 4.32 12.25
C ALA A 56 -6.07 4.44 13.64
N LYS A 57 -6.86 4.72 14.69
CA LYS A 57 -6.37 4.73 16.08
C LYS A 57 -5.89 3.35 16.52
N GLN A 58 -6.67 2.29 16.26
CA GLN A 58 -6.29 0.93 16.62
C GLN A 58 -4.99 0.50 15.92
N ILE A 59 -4.83 0.84 14.64
CA ILE A 59 -3.58 0.60 13.91
C ILE A 59 -2.43 1.36 14.57
N TYR A 60 -2.58 2.66 14.83
CA TYR A 60 -1.55 3.47 15.47
C TYR A 60 -1.14 2.90 16.84
N GLU A 61 -2.12 2.58 17.69
CA GLU A 61 -1.89 2.01 19.02
C GLU A 61 -1.23 0.63 18.94
N SER A 62 -1.58 -0.20 17.96
CA SER A 62 -0.95 -1.51 17.77
C SER A 62 0.53 -1.44 17.38
N ILE A 63 0.96 -0.32 16.78
CA ILE A 63 2.35 -0.04 16.44
C ILE A 63 3.07 0.55 17.66
N MET A 64 2.49 1.57 18.29
CA MET A 64 3.17 2.34 19.35
C MET A 64 3.16 1.66 20.71
N ASN A 65 2.14 0.85 21.00
CA ASN A 65 1.94 0.19 22.30
C ASN A 65 2.09 -1.34 22.17
N ASN A 66 2.86 -1.80 21.18
CA ASN A 66 3.09 -3.24 20.98
C ASN A 66 3.83 -3.83 22.18
N LYS A 67 3.24 -4.85 22.83
CA LYS A 67 3.83 -5.47 24.03
C LYS A 67 5.02 -6.40 23.72
N LYS A 68 5.13 -6.88 22.48
CA LYS A 68 6.12 -7.88 22.06
C LYS A 68 7.27 -7.27 21.25
N LYS A 69 7.08 -6.09 20.70
CA LYS A 69 8.02 -5.43 19.78
C LYS A 69 8.29 -4.01 20.22
N ASN A 70 9.53 -3.58 20.07
CA ASN A 70 9.87 -2.18 20.24
C ASN A 70 9.25 -1.37 19.08
N PRO A 71 8.54 -0.26 19.33
CA PRO A 71 8.04 0.62 18.27
C PRO A 71 9.11 1.01 17.25
N GLU A 72 10.38 1.14 17.66
CA GLU A 72 11.50 1.43 16.77
C GLU A 72 11.71 0.37 15.68
N GLU A 73 11.36 -0.90 15.94
CA GLU A 73 11.42 -1.99 14.95
C GLU A 73 10.24 -1.95 13.95
N LEU A 74 9.13 -1.33 14.34
CA LEU A 74 7.90 -1.23 13.54
C LEU A 74 7.83 0.06 12.71
N LEU A 75 8.71 1.02 13.03
CA LEU A 75 8.87 2.30 12.35
C LEU A 75 10.14 2.30 11.49
N VAL A 76 10.04 1.64 10.33
CA VAL A 76 11.15 1.53 9.36
C VAL A 76 11.54 2.88 8.77
N ASN A 77 12.77 3.02 8.28
CA ASN A 77 13.27 4.29 7.75
C ASN A 77 12.94 4.47 6.26
N THR A 78 12.84 3.37 5.52
CA THR A 78 12.57 3.41 4.08
C THR A 78 11.46 2.44 3.68
N ALA A 79 10.85 2.68 2.52
CA ALA A 79 9.84 1.76 1.98
C ALA A 79 10.42 0.39 1.63
N ASN A 80 11.66 0.35 1.13
CA ASN A 80 12.35 -0.91 0.79
C ASN A 80 12.60 -1.76 2.04
N GLU A 81 13.00 -1.15 3.16
CA GLU A 81 13.12 -1.85 4.45
C GLU A 81 11.80 -2.49 4.87
N GLY A 82 10.68 -1.77 4.71
CA GLY A 82 9.34 -2.31 5.02
C GLY A 82 8.95 -3.48 4.12
N VAL A 83 9.26 -3.41 2.82
CA VAL A 83 9.02 -4.51 1.86
C VAL A 83 9.87 -5.74 2.22
N ASP A 84 11.17 -5.55 2.48
CA ASP A 84 12.09 -6.62 2.85
C ASP A 84 11.68 -7.30 4.16
N LEU A 85 11.21 -6.52 5.13
CA LEU A 85 10.74 -7.02 6.42
C LEU A 85 9.57 -7.98 6.25
N VAL A 86 8.52 -7.57 5.53
CA VAL A 86 7.33 -8.42 5.29
C VAL A 86 7.68 -9.63 4.43
N TYR A 87 8.55 -9.47 3.43
CA TYR A 87 8.98 -10.58 2.58
C TYR A 87 9.70 -11.68 3.36
N ARG A 88 10.58 -11.31 4.30
CA ARG A 88 11.37 -12.28 5.08
C ARG A 88 10.62 -12.83 6.29
N ASN A 89 9.61 -12.12 6.77
CA ASN A 89 8.93 -12.43 8.02
C ASN A 89 7.41 -12.43 7.81
N PRO A 90 6.79 -13.61 7.64
CA PRO A 90 5.34 -13.74 7.76
C PRO A 90 4.84 -13.25 9.12
N GLY A 91 3.63 -12.74 9.17
CA GLY A 91 3.04 -12.14 10.37
C GLY A 91 3.19 -10.62 10.46
N TYR A 92 3.70 -9.96 9.42
CA TYR A 92 3.79 -8.49 9.34
C TYR A 92 2.93 -7.92 8.20
N ALA A 93 2.42 -6.72 8.41
CA ALA A 93 1.68 -5.94 7.42
C ALA A 93 2.29 -4.55 7.25
N PHE A 94 2.89 -4.29 6.10
CA PHE A 94 3.51 -3.00 5.80
C PHE A 94 2.51 -2.03 5.16
N LEU A 95 2.19 -0.96 5.88
CA LEU A 95 1.22 0.05 5.47
C LEU A 95 1.82 1.01 4.44
N VAL A 96 1.22 1.05 3.26
CA VAL A 96 1.68 1.82 2.10
C VAL A 96 0.52 2.35 1.27
N GLU A 97 0.83 3.25 0.35
CA GLU A 97 -0.10 3.67 -0.70
C GLU A 97 -0.36 2.52 -1.69
N SER A 98 -1.61 2.38 -2.15
CA SER A 98 -2.06 1.29 -3.01
C SER A 98 -1.27 1.20 -4.31
N THR A 99 -0.89 2.33 -4.90
CA THR A 99 -0.10 2.34 -6.14
C THR A 99 1.32 1.81 -5.95
N PHE A 100 1.90 1.98 -4.76
CA PHE A 100 3.19 1.40 -4.41
C PHE A 100 3.06 -0.09 -4.16
N ALA A 101 2.00 -0.52 -3.46
CA ALA A 101 1.72 -1.93 -3.27
C ALA A 101 1.53 -2.68 -4.60
N GLU A 102 0.76 -2.10 -5.54
CA GLU A 102 0.58 -2.64 -6.90
C GLU A 102 1.92 -2.90 -7.61
N ASP A 103 2.86 -1.95 -7.53
CA ASP A 103 4.18 -2.11 -8.14
C ASP A 103 5.01 -3.20 -7.46
N VAL A 104 5.03 -3.23 -6.12
CA VAL A 104 5.79 -4.24 -5.35
C VAL A 104 5.28 -5.64 -5.62
N ILE A 105 3.96 -5.88 -5.56
CA ILE A 105 3.40 -7.22 -5.79
C ILE A 105 3.50 -7.64 -7.25
N GLY A 106 3.55 -6.69 -8.19
CA GLY A 106 3.82 -6.98 -9.59
C GLY A 106 5.26 -7.45 -9.83
N GLN A 107 6.19 -7.10 -8.96
CA GLN A 107 7.60 -7.51 -9.03
C GLN A 107 7.94 -8.72 -8.15
N ASN A 108 7.13 -9.00 -7.12
CA ASN A 108 7.37 -10.09 -6.19
C ASN A 108 6.06 -10.79 -5.83
N CYS A 109 5.85 -11.96 -6.43
CA CYS A 109 4.62 -12.71 -6.25
C CYS A 109 4.49 -13.43 -4.91
N ASN A 110 5.56 -13.49 -4.09
CA ASN A 110 5.44 -13.99 -2.71
C ASN A 110 4.74 -12.98 -1.79
N LEU A 111 4.58 -11.75 -2.27
CA LEU A 111 3.82 -10.70 -1.62
C LEU A 111 2.44 -10.57 -2.26
N THR A 112 1.55 -9.95 -1.49
CA THR A 112 0.20 -9.60 -1.88
C THR A 112 -0.20 -8.34 -1.15
N MET A 113 -1.29 -7.70 -1.58
CA MET A 113 -1.80 -6.50 -0.94
C MET A 113 -3.22 -6.70 -0.43
N ILE A 114 -3.49 -6.11 0.73
CA ILE A 114 -4.83 -5.91 1.26
C ILE A 114 -5.18 -4.44 1.09
N MET A 115 -6.22 -4.17 0.32
CA MET A 115 -6.65 -2.82 0.04
C MET A 115 -7.55 -2.30 1.16
N ASP A 116 -7.40 -1.02 1.52
CA ASP A 116 -8.37 -0.36 2.37
C ASP A 116 -9.66 -0.07 1.59
N VAL A 117 -10.75 -0.75 1.93
CA VAL A 117 -12.06 -0.53 1.33
C VAL A 117 -12.80 0.67 1.93
N ASN A 118 -12.37 1.17 3.10
CA ASN A 118 -13.05 2.25 3.82
C ASN A 118 -12.49 3.64 3.53
N SER A 119 -11.49 3.75 2.64
CA SER A 119 -10.89 5.04 2.26
C SER A 119 -10.46 5.88 3.46
N LEU A 120 -9.69 5.30 4.39
CA LEU A 120 -9.09 6.01 5.53
C LEU A 120 -8.13 7.10 5.06
N PHE A 121 -7.30 6.79 4.07
CA PHE A 121 -6.26 7.70 3.58
C PHE A 121 -6.30 7.89 2.06
N PRO A 122 -7.39 8.46 1.50
CA PRO A 122 -7.49 8.70 0.07
C PRO A 122 -6.53 9.82 -0.32
N ARG A 123 -5.80 9.60 -1.40
CA ARG A 123 -4.81 10.54 -1.94
C ARG A 123 -4.89 10.60 -3.46
N ASN A 124 -4.61 11.79 -3.96
CA ASN A 124 -4.43 12.07 -5.38
C ASN A 124 -3.03 12.65 -5.58
N PHE A 125 -2.34 12.20 -6.63
CA PHE A 125 -1.08 12.80 -7.04
C PHE A 125 -1.33 14.09 -7.81
N ALA A 126 -0.46 15.07 -7.59
CA ALA A 126 -0.52 16.37 -8.23
C ALA A 126 0.89 16.84 -8.58
N ILE A 127 1.00 17.69 -9.61
CA ILE A 127 2.24 18.35 -9.98
C ILE A 127 2.27 19.68 -9.23
N ALA A 128 3.19 19.81 -8.28
CA ALA A 128 3.39 21.05 -7.54
C ALA A 128 4.26 22.03 -8.36
N LEU A 129 3.82 23.28 -8.45
CA LEU A 129 4.55 24.37 -9.08
C LEU A 129 4.87 25.45 -8.04
N ALA A 130 5.90 26.25 -8.30
CA ALA A 130 6.23 27.39 -7.45
C ALA A 130 5.02 28.33 -7.29
N ARG A 131 4.88 28.93 -6.10
CA ARG A 131 3.80 29.89 -5.81
C ARG A 131 3.86 31.04 -6.81
N GLY A 132 2.74 31.32 -7.47
CA GLY A 132 2.65 32.37 -8.50
C GLY A 132 3.19 31.97 -9.88
N SER A 133 3.48 30.68 -10.11
CA SER A 133 3.94 30.20 -11.42
C SER A 133 2.93 30.54 -12.52
N PRO A 134 3.37 31.16 -13.64
CA PRO A 134 2.49 31.47 -14.77
C PRO A 134 2.05 30.22 -15.55
N TYR A 135 2.62 29.06 -15.23
CA TYR A 135 2.36 27.80 -15.92
C TYR A 135 1.23 26.98 -15.31
N LEU A 136 0.71 27.35 -14.14
CA LEU A 136 -0.28 26.55 -13.40
C LEU A 136 -1.49 26.17 -14.27
N GLU A 137 -2.09 27.15 -14.95
CA GLU A 137 -3.24 26.90 -15.81
C GLU A 137 -2.90 26.04 -17.03
N ARG A 138 -1.70 26.20 -17.59
CA ARG A 138 -1.25 25.38 -18.73
C ARG A 138 -1.07 23.91 -18.31
N PHE A 139 -0.46 23.66 -17.15
CA PHE A 139 -0.33 22.29 -16.61
C PHE A 139 -1.70 21.69 -16.30
N ASN A 140 -2.59 22.45 -15.67
CA ASN A 140 -3.96 22.00 -15.37
C ASN A 140 -4.73 21.63 -16.64
N GLN A 141 -4.63 22.46 -17.69
CA GLN A 141 -5.24 22.17 -18.99
C GLN A 141 -4.66 20.90 -19.62
N ALA A 142 -3.33 20.79 -19.69
CA ALA A 142 -2.67 19.62 -20.27
C ALA A 142 -3.07 18.32 -19.55
N ILE A 143 -3.10 18.32 -18.20
CA ILE A 143 -3.53 17.16 -17.41
C ILE A 143 -4.99 16.78 -17.73
N ARG A 144 -5.90 17.76 -17.87
CA ARG A 144 -7.29 17.50 -18.25
C ARG A 144 -7.39 16.87 -19.63
N GLU A 145 -6.64 17.37 -20.61
CA GLU A 145 -6.62 16.83 -21.98
C GLU A 145 -6.07 15.39 -22.02
N LEU A 146 -4.98 15.12 -21.29
CA LEU A 146 -4.42 13.77 -21.16
C LEU A 146 -5.43 12.78 -20.56
N LYS A 147 -6.17 13.20 -19.52
CA LYS A 147 -7.22 12.38 -18.92
C LYS A 147 -8.40 12.17 -19.87
N ALA A 148 -8.89 13.23 -20.51
CA ALA A 148 -10.01 13.17 -21.45
C ALA A 148 -9.73 12.24 -22.65
N ARG A 149 -8.48 12.17 -23.09
CA ARG A 149 -8.02 11.27 -24.16
C ARG A 149 -7.65 9.86 -23.67
N GLY A 150 -7.81 9.56 -22.39
CA GLY A 150 -7.44 8.26 -21.81
C GLY A 150 -5.93 7.98 -21.76
N GLN A 151 -5.06 8.96 -22.06
CA GLN A 151 -3.62 8.74 -22.15
C GLN A 151 -3.00 8.40 -20.79
N VAL A 152 -3.54 8.95 -19.70
CA VAL A 152 -3.09 8.60 -18.34
C VAL A 152 -3.33 7.12 -18.04
N GLU A 153 -4.47 6.58 -18.50
CA GLU A 153 -4.81 5.16 -18.29
C GLU A 153 -3.90 4.26 -19.14
N LEU A 154 -3.65 4.61 -20.40
CA LEU A 154 -2.70 3.88 -21.25
C LEU A 154 -1.28 3.86 -20.65
N LEU A 155 -0.83 4.97 -20.07
CA LEU A 155 0.45 5.02 -19.37
C LEU A 155 0.44 4.16 -18.11
N ARG A 156 -0.65 4.19 -17.32
CA ARG A 156 -0.79 3.31 -16.15
C ARG A 156 -0.69 1.86 -16.56
N GLN A 157 -1.45 1.42 -17.56
CA GLN A 157 -1.38 0.05 -18.09
C GLN A 157 0.06 -0.28 -18.46
N LYS A 158 0.69 0.50 -19.35
CA LYS A 158 2.06 0.28 -19.81
C LYS A 158 3.10 0.12 -18.69
N TYR A 159 2.98 0.89 -17.60
CA TYR A 159 4.00 0.89 -16.54
C TYR A 159 3.65 0.03 -15.33
N TRP A 160 2.38 -0.37 -15.16
CA TRP A 160 1.91 -1.22 -14.06
C TRP A 160 1.44 -2.63 -14.50
N THR A 161 1.56 -3.05 -15.78
CA THR A 161 1.31 -4.45 -16.18
C THR A 161 2.41 -5.38 -15.71
N LYS A 162 2.27 -5.89 -14.48
CA LYS A 162 2.92 -7.12 -14.05
C LYS A 162 1.94 -7.89 -13.19
N ILE A 163 1.47 -9.03 -13.70
CA ILE A 163 0.45 -9.82 -13.03
C ILE A 163 1.11 -11.11 -12.53
N CYS A 164 1.04 -11.36 -11.24
CA CYS A 164 1.41 -12.66 -10.70
C CYS A 164 0.32 -13.68 -10.98
N ASN A 165 0.67 -14.79 -11.62
CA ASN A 165 -0.24 -15.92 -11.74
C ASN A 165 -0.47 -16.60 -10.37
N LYS A 166 -1.44 -17.52 -10.32
CA LYS A 166 -1.80 -18.28 -9.10
C LYS A 166 -0.65 -19.12 -8.51
N HIS A 167 0.43 -19.34 -9.24
CA HIS A 167 1.63 -20.09 -8.81
C HIS A 167 2.80 -19.17 -8.41
N GLY A 168 2.59 -17.85 -8.38
CA GLY A 168 3.63 -16.92 -7.96
C GLY A 168 4.65 -16.57 -9.06
N GLN A 169 4.28 -16.66 -10.32
CA GLN A 169 5.14 -16.26 -11.45
C GLN A 169 4.62 -14.96 -12.07
N ILE A 170 5.53 -14.08 -12.45
CA ILE A 170 5.21 -12.83 -13.17
C ILE A 170 4.83 -13.20 -14.61
N LEU A 171 3.62 -12.85 -15.01
CA LEU A 171 3.19 -12.87 -16.40
C LEU A 171 3.78 -11.63 -17.10
N VAL A 172 4.49 -11.86 -18.19
CA VAL A 172 4.96 -10.80 -19.11
C VAL A 172 3.96 -10.67 -20.25
N ASP A 173 3.93 -9.51 -20.93
CA ASP A 173 2.93 -9.20 -21.98
C ASP A 173 2.74 -10.32 -23.04
N ALA A 174 3.79 -11.10 -23.34
CA ALA A 174 3.71 -12.26 -24.24
C ALA A 174 2.78 -13.40 -23.75
N ASP A 175 2.52 -13.50 -22.44
CA ASP A 175 1.62 -14.49 -21.83
C ASP A 175 0.15 -13.99 -21.77
N ILE A 176 -0.09 -12.71 -22.04
CA ILE A 176 -1.41 -12.06 -21.94
C ILE A 176 -2.13 -12.08 -23.29
N ASP A 177 -1.40 -11.97 -24.41
CA ASP A 177 -1.95 -12.02 -25.78
C ASP A 177 -2.33 -13.44 -26.26
N SER A 178 -2.15 -14.47 -25.43
CA SER A 178 -2.50 -15.86 -25.76
C SER A 178 -3.86 -16.31 -25.21
N ARG A 179 -4.79 -15.39 -24.92
CA ARG A 179 -6.14 -15.68 -24.43
C ARG A 179 -7.24 -14.99 -25.21
#